data_AF-A0A949MB93-F1
#
_entry.id   AF-A0A949MB93-F1
#
_cell.length_a   1.000
_cell.length_b   1.000
_cell.length_c   1.000
_cell.angle_alpha   90.00
_cell.angle_beta   90.00
_cell.angle_gamma   90.00
#
_symmetry.space_group_name_H-M   'P 1'
#
loop_
_entity.id
_entity.type
_entity.pdbx_description
1 polymer ?
#
loop_
_entity_poly.entity_id
_entity_poly.type
_entity_poly.pdbx_seq_one_letter_code
_entity_poly.pdbx_strand_id
1 'polypeptide(L)' 'MLALNRFKRFDVRDMIRRGVEPLPEICKRVGALKLDEGLIIVAPFLPSPLVEKLRGEGFVSKIERGAGADWIVYFWREIA' A
#
# COMPACT_ATOMS: atom_id res chain seq x y z
N MET A 1 12.50 -9.44 -4.73
CA MET A 1 11.18 -8.84 -5.01
C MET A 1 10.14 -9.94 -4.94
N LEU A 2 9.09 -9.79 -4.11
CA LEU A 2 8.03 -10.80 -3.99
C LEU A 2 7.29 -10.99 -5.33
N ALA A 3 6.80 -12.20 -5.59
CA ALA A 3 5.95 -12.46 -6.76
C ALA A 3 4.61 -11.70 -6.64
N LEU A 4 4.09 -11.15 -7.74
CA LEU A 4 2.87 -10.34 -7.75
C LEU A 4 1.64 -11.06 -7.16
N ASN A 5 1.57 -12.40 -7.30
CA ASN A 5 0.50 -13.23 -6.73
C ASN A 5 0.55 -13.35 -5.18
N ARG A 6 1.55 -12.78 -4.52
CA ARG A 6 1.66 -12.64 -3.07
C ARG A 6 1.19 -11.28 -2.56
N PHE A 7 0.91 -10.35 -3.46
CA PHE A 7 0.38 -9.05 -3.08
C PHE A 7 -1.14 -9.07 -3.03
N LYS A 8 -1.68 -8.59 -1.91
CA LYS A 8 -3.11 -8.31 -1.75
C LYS A 8 -3.38 -6.90 -2.25
N ARG A 9 -4.39 -6.71 -3.11
CA ARG A 9 -4.74 -5.38 -3.65
C ARG A 9 -5.80 -4.71 -2.79
N PHE A 10 -5.64 -3.41 -2.55
CA PHE A 10 -6.59 -2.57 -1.83
C PHE A 10 -6.73 -1.21 -2.53
N ASP A 11 -7.88 -0.98 -3.14
CA ASP A 11 -8.21 0.28 -3.80
C ASP A 11 -8.91 1.21 -2.81
N VAL A 12 -8.30 2.38 -2.55
CA VAL A 12 -8.81 3.35 -1.58
C VAL A 12 -9.47 4.56 -2.24
N ARG A 13 -9.54 4.61 -3.58
CA ARG A 13 -10.07 5.76 -4.31
C ARG A 13 -11.53 6.03 -4.00
N ASP A 14 -12.34 4.97 -3.89
CA ASP A 14 -13.76 5.10 -3.52
C ASP A 14 -13.95 5.56 -2.08
N MET A 15 -13.08 5.12 -1.15
CA MET A 15 -13.11 5.57 0.24
C MET A 15 -12.83 7.07 0.33
N ILE A 16 -11.76 7.52 -0.33
CA ILE A 16 -11.38 8.93 -0.38
C ILE A 16 -12.48 9.77 -1.04
N ARG A 17 -13.08 9.30 -2.14
CA ARG A 17 -14.19 10.01 -2.81
C ARG A 17 -15.41 10.20 -1.89
N ARG A 18 -15.64 9.26 -0.98
CA ARG A 18 -16.73 9.31 0.02
C ARG A 18 -16.35 10.08 1.29
N GLY A 19 -15.16 10.66 1.37
CA GLY A 19 -14.67 11.34 2.58
C GLY A 19 -14.28 10.38 3.71
N VAL A 20 -14.08 9.09 3.41
CA VAL A 20 -13.68 8.08 4.39
C VAL A 20 -12.16 7.98 4.43
N GLU A 21 -11.59 8.10 5.63
CA GLU A 21 -10.14 8.00 5.84
C GLU A 21 -9.64 6.55 5.65
N PRO A 22 -8.67 6.30 4.74
CA PRO A 22 -8.19 4.95 4.48
C PRO A 22 -7.11 4.46 5.45
N LEU A 23 -6.42 5.36 6.16
CA LEU A 23 -5.23 5.03 6.95
C LEU A 23 -5.47 3.92 8.01
N PRO A 24 -6.56 3.93 8.80
CA PRO A 24 -6.81 2.87 9.78
C PRO A 24 -6.94 1.49 9.11
N GLU A 25 -7.62 1.44 7.97
CA GLU A 25 -7.94 0.22 7.23
C GLU A 25 -6.71 -0.32 6.46
N ILE A 26 -5.81 0.59 6.04
CA ILE A 26 -4.47 0.23 5.54
C ILE A 26 -3.63 -0.38 6.66
N CYS A 27 -3.53 0.29 7.82
CA CYS A 27 -2.72 -0.19 8.94
C CYS A 27 -3.17 -1.59 9.40
N LYS A 28 -4.50 -1.82 9.48
CA LYS A 28 -5.08 -3.13 9.78
C LYS A 28 -4.64 -4.22 8.80
N ARG A 29 -4.65 -3.93 7.49
CA ARG A 29 -4.20 -4.90 6.46
C ARG A 29 -2.71 -5.16 6.53
N VAL A 30 -1.91 -4.10 6.67
CA VAL A 30 -0.46 -4.19 6.77
C VAL A 30 -0.04 -5.01 7.99
N GLY A 31 -0.70 -4.82 9.14
CA GLY A 31 -0.48 -5.60 10.35
C GLY A 31 -0.90 -7.07 10.25
N ALA A 32 -1.73 -7.43 9.26
CA ALA A 32 -2.17 -8.80 9.00
C ALA A 32 -1.37 -9.51 7.88
N LEU A 33 -0.37 -8.85 7.29
CA LEU A 33 0.50 -9.46 6.28
C LEU A 33 1.43 -10.50 6.89
N LYS A 34 1.58 -11.63 6.22
CA LYS A 34 2.66 -12.60 6.49
C LYS A 34 3.99 -12.12 5.92
N LEU A 35 5.10 -12.74 6.35
CA LEU A 35 6.45 -12.40 5.88
C LEU A 35 6.63 -12.53 4.35
N ASP A 36 5.88 -13.43 3.71
CA ASP A 36 5.91 -13.68 2.27
C ASP A 36 4.81 -12.94 1.50
N GLU A 37 4.08 -12.04 2.15
CA GLU A 37 2.98 -11.28 1.56
C GLU A 37 3.31 -9.79 1.41
N GLY A 38 2.61 -9.15 0.49
CA GLY A 38 2.66 -7.71 0.30
C GLY A 38 1.27 -7.10 0.16
N LEU A 39 1.21 -5.77 0.17
CA LEU A 39 0.01 -4.99 -0.05
C LEU A 39 0.22 -4.02 -1.21
N ILE A 40 -0.72 -3.98 -2.14
CA ILE A 40 -0.81 -2.99 -3.21
C ILE A 40 -1.92 -2.00 -2.83
N ILE A 41 -1.58 -0.72 -2.72
CA ILE A 41 -2.52 0.38 -2.55
C ILE A 41 -2.73 1.08 -3.89
N VAL A 42 -3.98 1.32 -4.25
CA VAL A 42 -4.35 2.19 -5.37
C VAL A 42 -4.95 3.46 -4.80
N ALA A 43 -4.30 4.59 -5.04
CA ALA A 43 -4.69 5.90 -4.50
C ALA A 43 -4.82 6.95 -5.63
N PRO A 44 -5.64 7.98 -5.46
CA PRO A 44 -5.83 9.02 -6.48
C PRO A 44 -4.71 10.08 -6.48
N PHE A 45 -3.76 9.99 -5.55
CA PHE A 45 -2.58 10.85 -5.43
C PHE A 45 -1.46 10.07 -4.72
N LEU A 46 -0.22 10.56 -4.81
CA LEU A 46 0.94 9.95 -4.16
C LEU A 46 0.79 10.02 -2.62
N PRO A 47 0.71 8.88 -1.90
CA PRO A 47 0.50 8.88 -0.46
C PRO A 47 1.83 8.97 0.30
N SER A 48 2.60 10.06 0.11
CA SER A 48 3.93 10.21 0.71
C SER A 48 3.98 10.00 2.24
N PRO A 49 3.05 10.57 3.04
CA PRO A 49 3.07 10.37 4.50
C PRO A 49 2.89 8.89 4.92
N LEU A 50 2.09 8.14 4.18
CA LEU A 50 1.91 6.70 4.41
C LEU A 50 3.19 5.93 4.10
N VAL A 51 3.86 6.27 2.99
CA VAL A 51 5.11 5.64 2.59
C VAL A 51 6.20 5.85 3.63
N GLU A 52 6.34 7.08 4.15
CA GLU A 52 7.30 7.41 5.20
C GLU A 52 7.01 6.66 6.50
N LYS A 53 5.73 6.65 6.93
CA LYS A 53 5.29 5.90 8.11
C LYS A 53 5.65 4.41 8.01
N LEU A 54 5.25 3.75 6.93
CA LEU A 54 5.48 2.31 6.78
C LEU A 54 6.96 1.97 6.59
N ARG A 55 7.75 2.86 5.99
CA ARG A 55 9.22 2.72 5.95
C ARG A 55 9.81 2.71 7.37
N GLY A 56 9.36 3.60 8.24
CA GLY A 56 9.76 3.61 9.66
C GLY A 56 9.38 2.34 10.42
N GLU A 57 8.34 1.62 9.97
CA GLU A 57 7.90 0.34 10.52
C GLU A 57 8.62 -0.89 9.89
N GLY A 58 9.62 -0.66 9.04
CA GLY A 58 10.44 -1.69 8.40
C GLY A 58 9.82 -2.31 7.14
N PHE A 59 8.87 -1.61 6.50
CA PHE A 59 8.39 -2.00 5.17
C PHE A 59 9.25 -1.37 4.08
N VAL A 60 9.48 -2.13 3.02
CA VAL A 60 9.98 -1.62 1.75
C VAL A 60 8.78 -1.20 0.90
N SER A 61 8.98 -0.19 0.05
CA SER A 61 7.95 0.26 -0.88
C SER A 61 8.45 0.48 -2.29
N LYS A 62 7.57 0.26 -3.26
CA LYS A 62 7.75 0.64 -4.67
C LYS A 62 6.55 1.46 -5.09
N ILE A 63 6.81 2.53 -5.84
CA ILE A 63 5.77 3.42 -6.34
C ILE A 63 5.77 3.33 -7.87
N GLU A 64 4.57 3.19 -8.44
CA GLU A 64 4.34 3.19 -9.88
C GLU A 64 3.21 4.17 -10.20
N ARG A 65 3.28 4.81 -11.37
CA ARG A 65 2.15 5.57 -11.92
C ARG A 65 1.17 4.57 -12.53
N GLY A 66 -0.09 4.69 -12.13
CA GLY A 66 -1.21 3.96 -12.73
C GLY A 66 -1.76 4.68 -13.97
N ALA A 67 -2.98 4.33 -14.36
CA ALA A 67 -3.68 5.03 -15.43
C ALA A 67 -4.12 6.44 -14.95
N GLY A 68 -3.89 7.46 -15.77
CA GLY A 68 -4.29 8.84 -15.45
C GLY A 68 -3.60 9.38 -14.19
N ALA A 69 -4.38 9.77 -13.18
CA ALA A 69 -3.90 10.34 -11.92
C ALA A 69 -3.67 9.28 -10.83
N ASP A 70 -3.90 8.00 -11.12
CA ASP A 70 -3.78 6.94 -10.13
C ASP A 70 -2.31 6.65 -9.77
N TRP A 71 -2.09 6.32 -8.50
CA TRP A 71 -0.82 5.86 -7.96
C TRP A 71 -0.97 4.45 -7.44
N ILE A 72 -0.04 3.57 -7.81
CA ILE A 72 0.04 2.20 -7.35
C ILE A 72 1.25 2.09 -6.45
N VAL A 73 1.03 1.77 -5.18
CA VAL A 73 2.10 1.65 -4.18
C VAL A 73 2.13 0.24 -3.64
N TYR A 74 3.28 -0.39 -3.74
CA TYR A 74 3.54 -1.73 -3.23
C TYR A 74 4.24 -1.60 -1.88
N PHE A 75 3.82 -2.38 -0.89
CA PHE A 75 4.45 -2.51 0.42
C PHE A 75 4.74 -3.97 0.72
N TRP A 76 5.92 -4.29 1.21
CA TRP A 76 6.31 -5.63 1.65
C TRP A 76 7.42 -5.56 2.71
N ARG A 77 7.68 -6.67 3.40
CA ARG A 77 8.88 -6.82 4.24
C ARG A 77 9.93 -7.62 3.47
N GLU A 78 11.20 -7.23 3.56
CA GLU A 78 12.27 -8.10 3.09
C GLU A 78 12.40 -9.28 4.05
N ILE A 79 12.39 -10.49 3.48
CA ILE A 79 12.69 -11.71 4.23
C ILE A 79 14.22 -11.77 4.30
N ALA A 80 14.76 -11.75 5.52
CA ALA A 80 16.18 -11.95 5.79
C ALA A 80 16.62 -13.38 5.46
#